data_AF-A0A6L7LPU9-F1
#
_entry.id   AF-A0A6L7LPU9-F1
#
_cell.length_a   1.000
_cell.length_b   1.000
_cell.length_c   1.000
_cell.angle_alpha   90.00
_cell.angle_beta   90.00
_cell.angle_gamma   90.00
#
_symmetry.space_group_name_H-M   'P 1'
#
loop_
_entity.id
_entity.type
_entity.pdbx_description
1 polymer ?
#
loop_
_entity_poly.entity_id
_entity_poly.type
_entity_poly.pdbx_seq_one_letter_code
_entity_poly.pdbx_strand_id
1 'polypeptide(L)'
;MGFRAGDRRLQAKGECAPLAMAAGLARKERRSKRRRMARRNHARHHARVAAGRRDFLHKLSHGLASRHRVIAMEDLNMDALKRAMLARSIHDAAWTQLREMLTCKAESAGGSVVLVDPRGPSRRCSGCGHAPDRP
;
A
#
# COMPACT_ATOMS: atom_id res chain seq x y z
N MET A 1 -6.29 -16.60 17.85
CA MET A 1 -7.31 -16.29 16.81
C MET A 1 -6.59 -16.02 15.49
N GLY A 2 -6.66 -16.97 14.56
CA GLY A 2 -5.83 -17.00 13.35
C GLY A 2 -6.30 -16.02 12.27
N PHE A 3 -5.39 -15.17 11.81
CA PHE A 3 -5.51 -14.40 10.58
C PHE A 3 -5.45 -15.39 9.40
N ARG A 4 -6.61 -15.83 8.88
CA ARG A 4 -6.63 -16.60 7.63
C ARG A 4 -6.24 -15.67 6.49
N ALA A 5 -5.06 -15.90 5.93
CA ALA A 5 -4.62 -15.28 4.70
C ALA A 5 -5.61 -15.61 3.57
N GLY A 6 -6.23 -14.57 3.00
CA GLY A 6 -6.71 -14.53 1.62
C GLY A 6 -7.88 -15.44 1.25
N ASP A 7 -9.11 -15.04 1.59
CA ASP A 7 -10.28 -15.47 0.83
C ASP A 7 -10.32 -14.72 -0.53
N ARG A 8 -9.90 -15.39 -1.60
CA ARG A 8 -9.89 -14.84 -2.97
C ARG A 8 -11.27 -14.37 -3.43
N ARG A 9 -12.37 -14.88 -2.85
CA ARG A 9 -13.74 -14.48 -3.23
C ARG A 9 -14.12 -13.11 -2.67
N LEU A 10 -13.61 -12.74 -1.49
CA LEU A 10 -13.83 -11.42 -0.89
C LEU A 10 -13.02 -10.33 -1.59
N GLN A 11 -11.80 -10.67 -2.04
CA GLN A 11 -10.98 -9.78 -2.86
C GLN A 11 -11.67 -9.47 -4.19
N ALA A 12 -12.12 -10.49 -4.94
CA ALA A 12 -12.76 -10.35 -6.25
C ALA A 12 -13.98 -9.39 -6.29
N LYS A 13 -14.76 -9.30 -5.19
CA LYS A 13 -15.96 -8.44 -5.14
C LYS A 13 -15.64 -6.94 -5.08
N GLY A 14 -14.50 -6.54 -4.50
CA GLY A 14 -14.07 -5.14 -4.45
C GLY A 14 -13.50 -4.61 -5.77
N GLU A 15 -13.00 -5.51 -6.62
CA GLU A 15 -12.23 -5.21 -7.85
C GLU A 15 -13.11 -5.12 -9.10
N CYS A 16 -14.26 -5.81 -9.10
CA CYS A 16 -15.20 -5.77 -10.22
C CYS A 16 -15.82 -4.38 -10.42
N ALA A 17 -16.04 -3.61 -9.35
CA ALA A 17 -16.66 -2.30 -9.42
C ALA A 17 -15.84 -1.27 -10.24
N PRO A 18 -14.54 -1.05 -9.97
CA PRO A 18 -13.73 -0.13 -10.78
C PRO A 18 -13.55 -0.61 -12.22
N LEU A 19 -13.40 -1.92 -12.45
CA LEU A 19 -13.28 -2.49 -13.81
C LEU A 19 -14.58 -2.31 -14.62
N ALA A 20 -15.74 -2.56 -14.01
CA ALA A 20 -17.03 -2.35 -14.64
C ALA A 20 -17.28 -0.87 -14.96
N MET A 21 -16.88 0.04 -14.06
CA MET A 21 -16.96 1.49 -14.30
C MET A 21 -16.05 1.92 -15.46
N ALA A 22 -14.82 1.40 -15.54
CA ALA A 22 -13.90 1.68 -16.64
C ALA A 22 -14.39 1.12 -17.98
N ALA A 23 -14.87 -0.12 -18.02
CA ALA A 23 -15.47 -0.71 -19.22
C ALA A 23 -16.72 0.05 -19.68
N GLY A 24 -17.54 0.52 -18.73
CA GLY A 24 -18.70 1.37 -19.00
C GLY A 24 -18.37 2.74 -19.57
N LEU A 25 -17.13 3.23 -19.42
CA LEU A 25 -16.65 4.48 -20.03
C LEU A 25 -16.19 4.31 -21.47
N ALA A 26 -15.62 3.14 -21.80
CA ALA A 26 -15.17 2.81 -23.14
C ALA A 26 -16.35 2.66 -24.10
N ARG A 27 -17.46 2.07 -23.63
CA ARG A 27 -18.69 1.84 -24.41
C ARG A 27 -19.55 3.09 -24.63
N LYS A 28 -19.26 4.21 -23.98
CA LYS A 28 -20.07 5.44 -24.10
C LYS A 28 -19.55 6.35 -25.20
N GLU A 29 -20.48 6.94 -25.94
CA GLU A 29 -20.20 7.91 -27.00
C GLU A 29 -19.29 9.05 -26.52
N ARG A 30 -18.29 9.38 -27.35
CA ARG A 30 -17.33 10.45 -27.07
C ARG A 30 -18.10 11.78 -26.89
N ARG A 31 -17.66 12.61 -25.92
CA ARG A 31 -18.24 13.91 -25.56
C ARG A 31 -19.69 13.91 -25.01
N SER A 32 -20.37 12.77 -24.92
CA SER A 32 -21.73 12.71 -24.34
C SER A 32 -21.78 13.14 -22.85
N LYS A 33 -22.89 13.77 -22.44
CA LYS A 33 -23.15 14.14 -21.03
C LYS A 33 -23.06 12.93 -20.09
N ARG A 34 -23.57 11.76 -20.55
CA ARG A 34 -23.53 10.48 -19.82
C ARG A 34 -22.10 9.98 -19.60
N ARG A 35 -21.20 10.13 -20.59
CA ARG A 35 -19.77 9.79 -20.44
C ARG A 35 -19.08 10.70 -19.43
N ARG A 36 -19.34 12.02 -19.49
CA ARG A 36 -18.78 12.99 -18.52
C ARG A 36 -19.20 12.66 -17.09
N MET A 37 -20.46 12.25 -16.87
CA MET A 37 -20.94 11.86 -15.55
C MET A 37 -20.29 10.56 -15.07
N ALA A 38 -20.21 9.53 -15.91
CA ALA A 38 -19.54 8.29 -15.57
C ALA A 38 -18.05 8.49 -15.24
N ARG A 39 -17.35 9.40 -15.95
CA ARG A 39 -15.94 9.73 -15.68
C ARG A 39 -15.77 10.35 -14.29
N ARG A 40 -16.68 11.27 -13.93
CA ARG A 40 -16.73 11.87 -12.60
C ARG A 40 -16.97 10.83 -11.51
N ASN A 41 -17.88 9.88 -11.73
CA ASN A 41 -18.14 8.81 -10.76
C ASN A 41 -16.94 7.87 -10.58
N HIS A 42 -16.28 7.48 -11.67
CA HIS A 42 -15.05 6.69 -11.61
C HIS A 42 -13.95 7.44 -10.85
N ALA A 43 -13.73 8.72 -11.16
CA ALA A 43 -12.76 9.56 -10.44
C ALA A 43 -13.10 9.70 -8.95
N ARG A 44 -14.38 9.88 -8.61
CA ARG A 44 -14.86 9.92 -7.21
C ARG A 44 -14.59 8.61 -6.48
N HIS A 45 -14.78 7.46 -7.13
CA HIS A 45 -14.47 6.16 -6.53
C HIS A 45 -12.97 6.04 -6.22
N HIS A 46 -12.10 6.35 -7.18
CA HIS A 46 -10.64 6.38 -6.96
C HIS A 46 -10.23 7.35 -5.86
N ALA A 47 -10.85 8.54 -5.81
CA ALA A 47 -10.59 9.52 -4.77
C ALA A 47 -10.99 9.01 -3.37
N ARG A 48 -12.11 8.29 -3.25
CA ARG A 48 -12.55 7.66 -1.99
C ARG A 48 -11.58 6.58 -1.53
N VAL A 49 -11.15 5.69 -2.44
CA VAL A 49 -10.16 4.65 -2.13
C VAL A 49 -8.84 5.28 -1.69
N ALA A 50 -8.36 6.29 -2.41
CA ALA A 50 -7.14 7.02 -2.05
C ALA A 50 -7.26 7.77 -0.71
N ALA A 51 -8.43 8.33 -0.39
CA ALA A 51 -8.69 8.97 0.90
C ALA A 51 -8.68 7.95 2.04
N GLY A 52 -9.36 6.81 1.88
CA GLY A 52 -9.35 5.74 2.88
C GLY A 52 -7.95 5.17 3.13
N ARG A 53 -7.15 4.98 2.07
CA ARG A 53 -5.75 4.58 2.19
C ARG A 53 -4.93 5.63 2.96
N ARG A 54 -5.07 6.92 2.64
CA ARG A 54 -4.37 7.99 3.37
C ARG A 54 -4.76 8.03 4.85
N ASP A 55 -6.05 7.91 5.17
CA ASP A 55 -6.52 7.87 6.56
C ASP A 55 -5.89 6.70 7.34
N PHE A 56 -5.88 5.51 6.75
CA PHE A 56 -5.19 4.35 7.33
C PHE A 56 -3.70 4.63 7.58
N LEU A 57 -2.99 5.17 6.59
CA LEU A 57 -1.57 5.51 6.72
C LEU A 57 -1.34 6.58 7.79
N HIS A 58 -2.20 7.59 7.90
CA HIS A 58 -2.10 8.60 8.95
C HIS A 58 -2.26 7.98 10.35
N LYS A 59 -3.22 7.08 10.53
CA LYS A 59 -3.43 6.38 11.80
C LYS A 59 -2.24 5.47 12.15
N LEU A 60 -1.77 4.69 11.18
CA LEU A 60 -0.65 3.77 11.35
C LEU A 60 0.66 4.52 11.66
N SER A 61 1.00 5.55 10.88
CA SER A 61 2.20 6.36 11.10
C SER A 61 2.17 7.08 12.45
N HIS A 62 1.01 7.61 12.85
CA HIS A 62 0.88 8.25 14.15
C HIS A 62 1.06 7.25 15.30
N GLY A 63 0.41 6.08 15.21
CA GLY A 63 0.52 5.05 16.26
C GLY A 63 1.92 4.45 16.39
N LEU A 64 2.69 4.36 15.30
CA LEU A 64 4.09 3.93 15.35
C LEU A 64 4.98 5.00 15.96
N ALA A 65 4.90 6.24 15.47
CA ALA A 65 5.72 7.36 15.94
C ALA A 65 5.45 7.72 17.42
N SER A 66 4.22 7.52 17.91
CA SER A 66 3.89 7.79 19.31
C SER A 66 4.42 6.74 20.28
N ARG A 67 4.69 5.52 19.80
CA ARG A 67 5.10 4.37 20.64
C ARG A 67 6.61 4.11 20.58
N HIS A 68 7.26 4.45 19.49
CA HIS A 68 8.65 4.13 19.24
C HIS A 68 9.44 5.39 18.94
N ARG A 69 10.53 5.57 19.67
CA ARG A 69 11.47 6.68 19.45
C ARG A 69 12.36 6.45 18.22
N VAL A 70 12.64 5.19 17.89
CA VAL A 70 13.40 4.80 16.69
C VAL A 70 12.62 3.73 15.95
N ILE A 71 12.41 3.93 14.65
CA ILE A 71 11.69 3.01 13.78
C ILE A 71 12.61 2.59 12.65
N ALA A 72 12.88 1.29 12.52
CA ALA A 72 13.62 0.73 11.40
C ALA A 72 12.66 0.30 10.28
N MET A 73 12.93 0.71 9.04
CA MET A 73 12.18 0.32 7.84
C MET A 73 13.13 -0.24 6.79
N GLU A 74 12.71 -1.28 6.07
CA GLU A 74 13.50 -1.83 4.96
C GLU A 74 13.58 -0.83 3.79
N ASP A 75 14.79 -0.64 3.25
CA ASP A 75 15.02 0.17 2.04
C ASP A 75 14.71 -0.64 0.78
N LEU A 76 13.41 -0.87 0.58
CA LEU A 76 12.92 -1.59 -0.59
C LEU A 76 13.07 -0.74 -1.85
N ASN A 77 13.58 -1.33 -2.93
CA ASN A 77 13.55 -0.71 -4.25
C ASN A 77 12.10 -0.70 -4.78
N MET A 78 11.38 0.38 -4.44
CA MET A 78 9.98 0.52 -4.76
C MET A 78 9.71 0.60 -6.25
N ASP A 79 10.64 1.12 -7.05
CA ASP A 79 10.44 1.25 -8.50
C ASP A 79 10.53 -0.08 -9.22
N ALA A 80 11.40 -0.98 -8.75
CA ALA A 80 11.42 -2.37 -9.20
C ALA A 80 10.14 -3.11 -8.76
N LEU A 81 9.73 -2.94 -7.50
CA LEU A 81 8.57 -3.64 -6.93
C LEU A 81 7.23 -3.23 -7.56
N LYS A 82 7.08 -1.95 -7.94
CA LYS A 82 5.90 -1.43 -8.65
C LYS A 82 5.75 -2.00 -10.07
N ARG A 83 6.80 -2.61 -10.64
CA ARG A 83 6.79 -3.21 -11.99
C ARG A 83 6.74 -4.73 -11.98
N ALA A 84 6.83 -5.35 -10.80
CA ALA A 84 6.85 -6.80 -10.64
C ALA A 84 5.43 -7.39 -10.50
N MET A 85 5.34 -8.71 -10.38
CA MET A 85 4.07 -9.43 -10.19
C MET A 85 3.29 -8.99 -8.93
N LEU A 86 3.98 -8.39 -7.96
CA LEU A 86 3.40 -7.89 -6.70
C LEU A 86 3.06 -6.40 -6.74
N ALA A 87 3.15 -5.75 -7.90
CA ALA A 87 2.92 -4.31 -8.06
C ALA A 87 1.64 -3.83 -7.39
N ARG A 88 0.55 -4.58 -7.54
CA ARG A 88 -0.75 -4.22 -6.95
C ARG A 88 -0.69 -4.15 -5.43
N SER A 89 -0.21 -5.21 -4.78
CA SER A 89 -0.08 -5.25 -3.31
C SER A 89 0.86 -4.15 -2.80
N ILE A 90 1.91 -3.85 -3.56
CA ILE A 90 2.85 -2.77 -3.26
C ILE A 90 2.18 -1.38 -3.37
N HIS A 91 1.36 -1.16 -4.39
CA HIS A 91 0.58 0.07 -4.55
C HIS A 91 -0.51 0.22 -3.48
N ASP A 92 -1.13 -0.89 -3.06
CA ASP A 92 -2.12 -0.91 -1.99
C ASP A 92 -1.47 -0.58 -0.63
N ALA A 93 -0.27 -1.11 -0.37
CA ALA A 93 0.50 -0.81 0.83
C ALA A 93 1.04 0.63 0.88
N ALA A 94 1.21 1.29 -0.27
CA ALA A 94 1.64 2.69 -0.41
C ALA A 94 2.89 3.05 0.44
N TRP A 95 3.92 2.19 0.35
CA TRP A 95 5.16 2.26 1.15
C TRP A 95 5.86 3.61 1.13
N THR A 96 5.93 4.28 -0.03
CA THR A 96 6.60 5.60 -0.14
C THR A 96 5.87 6.66 0.68
N GLN A 97 4.54 6.72 0.59
CA GLN A 97 3.73 7.64 1.40
C GLN A 97 3.82 7.30 2.88
N LEU A 98 3.86 6.01 3.22
CA LEU A 98 4.04 5.58 4.61
C LEU A 98 5.36 6.08 5.18
N ARG A 99 6.47 5.89 4.45
CA ARG A 99 7.81 6.37 4.83
C ARG A 99 7.81 7.88 5.06
N GLU A 100 7.29 8.65 4.11
CA GLU A 100 7.20 10.12 4.22
C GLU A 100 6.42 10.57 5.47
N MET A 101 5.23 9.99 5.70
CA MET A 101 4.41 10.32 6.86
C MET A 101 5.06 9.89 8.18
N LEU A 102 5.73 8.74 8.20
CA LEU A 102 6.45 8.25 9.38
C LEU A 102 7.63 9.15 9.71
N THR A 103 8.47 9.50 8.73
CA THR A 103 9.61 10.38 8.93
C THR A 103 9.15 11.71 9.52
N CYS A 104 8.17 12.36 8.89
CA CYS A 104 7.65 13.65 9.37
C CYS A 104 7.10 13.57 10.81
N LYS A 105 6.35 12.51 11.14
CA LYS A 105 5.76 12.35 12.48
C LYS A 105 6.75 11.90 13.54
N ALA A 106 7.70 11.04 13.18
CA ALA A 106 8.77 10.62 14.07
C ALA A 106 9.63 11.82 14.44
N GLU A 107 10.03 12.64 13.46
CA GLU A 107 10.78 13.88 13.69
C GLU A 107 10.01 14.83 14.61
N SER A 108 8.71 15.02 14.35
CA SER A 108 7.85 15.87 15.20
C SER A 108 7.73 15.35 16.64
N ALA A 109 7.86 14.03 16.85
CA ALA A 109 7.85 13.40 18.17
C ALA A 109 9.25 13.30 18.81
N GLY A 110 10.30 13.83 18.17
CA GLY A 110 11.68 13.73 18.64
C GLY A 110 12.29 12.33 18.46
N GLY A 111 11.74 11.53 17.56
CA GLY A 111 12.24 10.23 17.15
C GLY A 111 12.84 10.24 15.74
N SER A 112 13.30 9.08 15.26
CA SER A 112 13.91 8.92 13.94
C SER A 112 13.46 7.66 13.21
N VAL A 113 13.49 7.73 11.88
CA VAL A 113 13.26 6.58 10.99
C VAL A 113 14.59 6.22 10.34
N VAL A 114 15.02 4.98 10.51
CA VAL A 114 16.27 4.44 9.95
C VAL A 114 15.93 3.43 8.86
N LEU A 115 16.63 3.53 7.74
CA LEU A 115 16.48 2.58 6.65
C LEU A 115 17.51 1.47 6.78
N VAL A 116 17.06 0.23 6.68
CA VAL A 116 17.91 -0.97 6.81
C VAL A 116 17.96 -1.73 5.49
N ASP A 117 19.09 -2.38 5.22
CA ASP A 117 19.24 -3.23 4.04
C ASP A 117 18.18 -4.36 4.08
N PRO A 118 17.33 -4.49 3.04
CA PRO A 118 16.34 -5.56 2.96
C PRO A 118 16.95 -6.96 2.76
N ARG A 119 18.27 -7.11 2.59
CA ARG A 119 18.94 -8.40 2.42
C ARG A 119 19.14 -9.11 3.75
N GLY A 120 18.42 -10.23 3.94
CA GLY A 120 18.63 -11.13 5.07
C GLY A 120 17.76 -10.99 6.33
N PRO A 121 16.99 -9.89 6.62
CA PRO A 121 16.19 -9.82 7.83
C PRO A 121 15.02 -10.83 7.83
N SER A 122 14.49 -11.16 6.66
CA SER A 122 13.39 -12.14 6.49
C SER A 122 13.86 -13.59 6.32
N ARG A 123 15.17 -13.82 6.16
CA ARG A 123 15.75 -15.14 5.90
C ARG A 123 16.54 -15.71 7.07
N ARG A 124 17.08 -14.84 7.93
CA ARG A 124 17.81 -15.26 9.12
C ARG A 124 16.85 -15.37 10.30
N CYS A 125 16.87 -16.52 10.97
CA CYS A 125 16.17 -16.67 12.23
C CYS A 125 16.74 -15.68 13.25
N SER A 126 15.88 -14.89 13.89
CA SER A 126 16.28 -13.93 14.93
C SER A 126 16.82 -14.62 16.20
N GLY A 127 16.40 -15.86 16.47
CA GLY A 127 16.83 -16.63 17.64
C GLY A 127 18.14 -17.42 17.44
N CYS A 128 18.35 -18.01 16.26
CA CYS A 128 19.50 -18.90 16.02
C CYS A 128 20.42 -18.47 14.86
N GLY A 129 20.10 -17.39 14.15
CA GLY A 129 20.95 -16.84 13.08
C GLY A 129 21.02 -17.67 11.79
N HIS A 130 20.41 -18.87 11.77
CA HIS A 130 20.38 -19.74 10.59
C HIS A 130 19.69 -19.04 9.41
N ALA A 131 20.38 -19.02 8.27
CA ALA A 131 19.80 -18.70 6.97
C ALA A 131 19.64 -20.02 6.20
N PRO A 132 18.48 -20.28 5.57
CA PRO A 132 18.34 -21.45 4.74
C PRO A 132 19.31 -21.35 3.55
N ASP A 133 20.13 -22.39 3.38
CA ASP A 133 20.99 -22.53 2.21
C ASP A 133 20.12 -22.61 0.96
N ARG A 134 20.49 -21.82 -0.05
CA ARG A 134 19.75 -21.76 -1.32
C ARG A 134 20.20 -22.94 -2.18
N PRO A 135 19.29 -23.75 -2.75
CA PRO A 135 19.63 -24.65 -3.85
C PRO A 135 19.93 -23.87 -5.15
#